data_AF-A0A2D6IVI3-F1
#
_entry.id   AF-A0A2D6IVI3-F1
#
_cell.length_a   1.000
_cell.length_b   1.000
_cell.length_c   1.000
_cell.angle_alpha   90.00
_cell.angle_beta   90.00
_cell.angle_gamma   90.00
#
_symmetry.space_group_name_H-M   'P 1'
#
loop_
_entity.id
_entity.type
_entity.pdbx_description
1 polymer ?
#
loop_
_entity_poly.entity_id
_entity_poly.type
_entity_poly.pdbx_seq_one_letter_code
_entity_poly.pdbx_strand_id
1 'polypeptide(L)'
;MRMNTRMIICLLITLPWMVPVCSAVDVVSSASPPPQAPLPAPDSEGTTSTITMGAAKIYLFIEGRPFALSQQELRDWVQRSAEIVLQYYGGFPITESWVAIRGARGSRVMRGQAIGSVGAVINVDVGLAATPEALADDWILVHELIHVAFPSMARRHHWLEEGLSVYVESIARANAGVLSEDAVWTGFLDGMPLGLPRAGDKGLDYTPTWGRTYWGGALFCLLADIGIREQSHGQKTLRDALRAIVAAGYNMTRPGDVRTVLAIGDQATGVTVLLDLYEEMHNQPSPATIDSLWSDLGVAKLDGKIIYDDRAPQATIRRALTRPASQ
;
A
#
# COMPACT_ATOMS: atom_id res chain seq x y z
N MET A 1 -26.38 -76.82 -7.75
CA MET A 1 -27.35 -76.36 -6.73
C MET A 1 -26.57 -75.97 -5.49
N ARG A 2 -26.81 -74.74 -4.99
CA ARG A 2 -26.21 -74.05 -3.83
C ARG A 2 -24.85 -73.35 -4.02
N MET A 3 -24.94 -72.02 -4.05
CA MET A 3 -23.92 -71.03 -3.72
C MET A 3 -23.43 -71.19 -2.27
N ASN A 4 -22.17 -70.84 -2.00
CA ASN A 4 -21.92 -69.88 -0.92
C ASN A 4 -20.58 -69.15 -1.05
N THR A 5 -20.67 -67.86 -0.76
CA THR A 5 -19.74 -66.75 -0.89
C THR A 5 -18.66 -66.77 0.20
N ARG A 6 -17.41 -66.38 -0.10
CA ARG A 6 -16.45 -65.90 0.91
C ARG A 6 -15.84 -64.56 0.49
N MET A 7 -15.99 -63.60 1.39
CA MET A 7 -15.59 -62.20 1.34
C MET A 7 -14.08 -62.01 1.18
N ILE A 8 -13.71 -61.05 0.32
CA ILE A 8 -12.39 -60.43 0.28
C ILE A 8 -12.43 -59.19 1.18
N ILE A 9 -11.51 -59.12 2.14
CA ILE A 9 -11.31 -57.98 3.04
C ILE A 9 -10.50 -56.92 2.28
N CYS A 10 -11.08 -55.73 2.11
CA CYS A 10 -10.41 -54.56 1.53
C CYS A 10 -9.90 -53.67 2.67
N LEU A 11 -8.58 -53.53 2.80
CA LEU A 11 -7.94 -52.64 3.78
C LEU A 11 -7.88 -51.21 3.19
N LEU A 12 -8.65 -50.28 3.75
CA LEU A 12 -8.59 -48.85 3.44
C LEU A 12 -7.43 -48.21 4.21
N ILE A 13 -6.37 -47.83 3.50
CA ILE A 13 -5.30 -46.95 4.00
C ILE A 13 -5.69 -45.52 3.64
N THR A 14 -6.03 -44.70 4.63
CA THR A 14 -6.29 -43.27 4.48
C THR A 14 -4.98 -42.49 4.50
N LEU A 15 -4.56 -41.98 3.34
CA LEU A 15 -3.54 -40.92 3.22
C LEU A 15 -4.22 -39.55 3.42
N PRO A 16 -3.70 -38.65 4.28
CA PRO A 16 -4.21 -37.29 4.37
C PRO A 16 -3.74 -36.47 3.16
N TRP A 17 -4.71 -35.77 2.57
CA TRP A 17 -4.58 -34.96 1.37
C TRP A 17 -3.77 -33.69 1.60
N MET A 18 -3.04 -33.30 0.56
CA MET A 18 -2.55 -31.95 0.32
C MET A 18 -3.71 -30.95 0.37
N VAL A 19 -3.52 -29.83 1.07
CA VAL A 19 -4.37 -28.65 0.92
C VAL A 19 -3.50 -27.54 0.32
N PRO A 20 -3.76 -27.08 -0.91
CA PRO A 20 -3.13 -25.88 -1.43
C PRO A 20 -3.70 -24.67 -0.69
N VAL A 21 -2.82 -23.76 -0.28
CA VAL A 21 -3.21 -22.43 0.22
C VAL A 21 -3.84 -21.68 -0.94
N CYS A 22 -5.16 -21.78 -1.05
CA CYS A 22 -5.96 -21.01 -1.99
C CYS A 22 -5.98 -19.55 -1.54
N SER A 23 -5.44 -18.68 -2.39
CA SER A 23 -5.75 -17.26 -2.45
C SER A 23 -7.27 -17.10 -2.60
N ALA A 24 -7.94 -16.70 -1.52
CA ALA A 24 -9.31 -16.20 -1.58
C ALA A 24 -9.26 -14.67 -1.58
N VAL A 25 -9.20 -14.10 -2.77
CA VAL A 25 -9.61 -12.71 -2.98
C VAL A 25 -11.12 -12.74 -3.06
N ASP A 26 -11.80 -12.38 -1.98
CA ASP A 26 -13.23 -12.15 -2.02
C ASP A 26 -13.53 -11.02 -2.99
N VAL A 27 -14.24 -11.35 -4.07
CA VAL A 27 -14.81 -10.40 -5.02
C VAL A 27 -15.90 -9.61 -4.28
N VAL A 28 -15.54 -8.47 -3.72
CA VAL A 28 -16.51 -7.52 -3.18
C VAL A 28 -17.25 -6.87 -4.36
N SER A 29 -18.52 -7.27 -4.48
CA SER A 29 -19.54 -6.67 -5.34
C SER A 29 -19.60 -5.15 -5.19
N SER A 30 -19.86 -4.47 -6.31
CA SER A 30 -20.00 -3.02 -6.44
C SER A 30 -20.91 -2.43 -5.36
N ALA A 31 -20.31 -1.74 -4.40
CA ALA A 31 -21.00 -0.86 -3.47
C ALA A 31 -20.46 0.56 -3.65
N SER A 32 -21.37 1.53 -3.73
CA SER A 32 -21.05 2.96 -3.64
C SER A 32 -20.16 3.22 -2.41
N PRO A 33 -19.20 4.17 -2.47
CA PRO A 33 -18.33 4.45 -1.33
C PRO A 33 -19.20 4.80 -0.11
N PRO A 34 -18.88 4.24 1.07
CA PRO A 34 -19.66 4.53 2.27
C PRO A 34 -19.53 6.01 2.64
N PRO A 35 -20.56 6.60 3.28
CA PRO A 35 -20.48 7.96 3.79
C PRO A 35 -19.28 8.11 4.74
N GLN A 36 -18.61 9.26 4.64
CA GLN A 36 -17.44 9.66 5.42
C GLN A 36 -17.70 9.42 6.91
N ALA A 37 -16.90 8.56 7.55
CA ALA A 37 -16.93 8.45 9.00
C ALA A 37 -16.12 9.63 9.57
N PRO A 38 -16.74 10.58 10.29
CA PRO A 38 -15.98 11.55 11.07
C PRO A 38 -15.12 10.78 12.10
N LEU A 39 -14.25 11.50 12.82
CA LEU A 39 -13.75 11.01 14.11
C LEU A 39 -14.87 10.28 14.88
N PRO A 40 -14.58 9.23 15.65
CA PRO A 40 -15.58 8.65 16.53
C PRO A 40 -16.28 9.79 17.28
N ALA A 41 -17.62 9.76 17.26
CA ALA A 41 -18.45 10.87 17.71
C ALA A 41 -17.96 11.40 19.07
N PRO A 42 -18.04 12.70 19.37
CA PRO A 42 -17.48 13.27 20.62
C PRO A 42 -17.95 12.58 21.92
N ASP A 43 -19.01 11.77 21.85
CA ASP A 43 -19.57 10.99 22.95
C ASP A 43 -19.06 9.53 23.03
N SER A 44 -18.16 9.10 22.14
CA SER A 44 -17.58 7.75 22.19
C SER A 44 -16.62 7.63 23.37
N GLU A 45 -16.92 6.71 24.29
CA GLU A 45 -16.02 6.38 25.39
C GLU A 45 -14.66 5.87 24.85
N GLY A 46 -13.57 6.36 25.41
CA GLY A 46 -12.22 5.99 24.99
C GLY A 46 -11.14 6.81 25.67
N THR A 47 -9.90 6.56 25.30
CA THR A 47 -8.73 7.29 25.80
C THR A 47 -8.07 8.08 24.69
N THR A 48 -7.70 9.32 25.00
CA THR A 48 -6.93 10.17 24.09
C THR A 48 -5.51 10.36 24.63
N SER A 49 -4.53 10.28 23.73
CA SER A 49 -3.14 10.63 24.01
C SER A 49 -2.53 11.34 22.81
N THR A 50 -1.31 11.84 22.96
CA THR A 50 -0.57 12.49 21.87
C THR A 50 0.73 11.76 21.63
N ILE A 51 1.06 11.52 20.36
CA ILE A 51 2.38 11.06 19.89
C ILE A 51 3.03 12.23 19.16
N THR A 52 4.30 12.53 19.48
CA THR A 52 5.07 13.59 18.84
C THR A 52 6.03 13.00 17.82
N MET A 53 5.97 13.51 16.59
CA MET A 53 6.78 13.09 15.44
C MET A 53 7.61 14.28 14.93
N GLY A 54 8.74 14.54 15.58
CA GLY A 54 9.50 15.78 15.36
C GLY A 54 8.64 16.99 15.72
N ALA A 55 8.34 17.84 14.74
CA ALA A 55 7.45 19.00 14.92
C ALA A 55 5.95 18.66 14.80
N ALA A 56 5.60 17.47 14.29
CA ALA A 56 4.22 17.07 14.10
C ALA A 56 3.61 16.40 15.34
N LYS A 57 2.29 16.48 15.46
CA LYS A 57 1.50 15.83 16.50
C LYS A 57 0.48 14.88 15.89
N ILE A 58 0.44 13.67 16.42
CA ILE A 58 -0.61 12.69 16.15
C ILE A 58 -1.44 12.57 17.42
N TYR A 59 -2.69 13.03 17.36
CA TYR A 59 -3.67 12.85 18.40
C TYR A 59 -4.28 11.46 18.25
N LEU A 60 -4.01 10.59 19.22
CA LEU A 60 -4.43 9.20 19.20
C LEU A 60 -5.66 9.03 20.09
N PHE A 61 -6.77 8.60 19.49
CA PHE A 61 -7.94 8.11 20.19
C PHE A 61 -8.01 6.59 20.10
N ILE A 62 -8.25 5.92 21.23
CA ILE A 62 -8.50 4.48 21.29
C ILE A 62 -9.87 4.26 21.93
N GLU A 63 -10.77 3.60 21.19
CA GLU A 63 -12.13 3.29 21.64
C GLU A 63 -12.10 2.45 22.93
N GLY A 64 -13.02 2.71 23.87
CA GLY A 64 -13.17 2.01 25.14
C GLY A 64 -13.73 0.59 24.99
N ARG A 65 -12.99 -0.28 24.28
CA ARG A 65 -13.38 -1.66 23.99
C ARG A 65 -12.41 -2.66 24.63
N PRO A 66 -12.84 -3.91 24.86
CA PRO A 66 -11.99 -4.93 25.47
C PRO A 66 -11.01 -5.51 24.44
N PHE A 67 -10.06 -4.70 23.97
CA PHE A 67 -8.94 -5.18 23.17
C PHE A 67 -8.09 -6.16 24.00
N ALA A 68 -7.64 -7.24 23.37
CA ALA A 68 -6.63 -8.14 23.94
C ALA A 68 -5.27 -7.44 24.09
N LEU A 69 -5.00 -6.47 23.22
CA LEU A 69 -3.86 -5.57 23.28
C LEU A 69 -4.05 -4.51 24.36
N SER A 70 -2.96 -4.16 25.03
CA SER A 70 -2.89 -2.99 25.90
C SER A 70 -2.94 -1.69 25.10
N GLN A 71 -3.32 -0.61 25.78
CA GLN A 71 -3.26 0.75 25.24
C GLN A 71 -1.85 1.13 24.78
N GLN A 72 -0.82 0.64 25.49
CA GLN A 72 0.57 0.90 25.14
C GLN A 72 0.98 0.19 23.84
N GLU A 73 0.61 -1.08 23.65
CA GLU A 73 0.92 -1.81 22.41
C GLU A 73 0.28 -1.19 21.18
N LEU A 74 -0.98 -0.72 21.31
CA LEU A 74 -1.67 0.03 20.26
C LEU A 74 -0.96 1.36 19.97
N ARG A 75 -0.58 2.11 21.00
CA ARG A 75 0.18 3.36 20.86
C ARG A 75 1.53 3.15 20.18
N ASP A 76 2.27 2.11 20.56
CA ASP A 76 3.58 1.79 20.01
C ASP A 76 3.49 1.35 18.55
N TRP A 77 2.42 0.65 18.16
CA TRP A 77 2.14 0.35 16.75
C TRP A 77 1.86 1.61 15.93
N VAL A 78 1.05 2.54 16.44
CA VAL A 78 0.80 3.83 15.77
C VAL A 78 2.09 4.62 15.63
N GLN A 79 2.90 4.68 16.69
CA GLN A 79 4.19 5.35 16.68
C GLN A 79 5.13 4.74 15.63
N ARG A 80 5.35 3.42 15.64
CA ARG A 80 6.21 2.76 14.65
C ARG A 80 5.73 2.98 13.20
N SER A 81 4.42 2.94 12.98
CA SER A 81 3.84 3.15 11.64
C SER A 81 4.10 4.58 11.13
N ALA A 82 3.97 5.57 12.00
CA ALA A 82 4.26 6.96 11.67
C ALA A 82 5.77 7.25 11.54
N GLU A 83 6.64 6.55 12.28
CA GLU A 83 8.10 6.63 12.12
C GLU A 83 8.55 6.15 10.72
N ILE A 84 7.93 5.10 10.17
CA ILE A 84 8.19 4.60 8.81
C ILE A 84 7.88 5.69 7.77
N VAL A 85 6.71 6.32 7.89
CA VAL A 85 6.30 7.42 6.99
C VAL A 85 7.21 8.63 7.16
N LEU A 86 7.53 9.01 8.40
CA LEU A 86 8.48 10.10 8.68
C LEU A 86 9.84 9.84 8.05
N GLN A 87 10.39 8.63 8.15
CA GLN A 87 11.67 8.27 7.56
C GLN A 87 11.61 8.36 6.02
N TYR A 88 10.55 7.86 5.39
CA TYR A 88 10.39 7.92 3.94
C TYR A 88 10.31 9.36 3.44
N TYR A 89 9.54 10.23 4.11
CA TYR A 89 9.38 11.64 3.71
C TYR A 89 10.45 12.59 4.29
N GLY A 90 11.32 12.13 5.19
CA GLY A 90 12.33 12.97 5.85
C GLY A 90 11.74 13.94 6.89
N GLY A 91 10.45 13.77 7.21
CA GLY A 91 9.63 14.60 8.06
C GLY A 91 8.18 14.13 7.96
N PHE A 92 7.37 14.39 8.99
CA PHE A 92 5.96 14.02 8.92
C PHE A 92 5.21 14.98 7.96
N PRO A 93 4.36 14.49 7.03
CA PRO A 93 3.87 15.31 5.92
C PRO A 93 2.93 16.46 6.29
N ILE A 94 2.35 16.43 7.49
CA ILE A 94 1.50 17.49 8.04
C ILE A 94 1.85 17.77 9.51
N THR A 95 1.42 18.91 10.05
CA THR A 95 1.73 19.30 11.43
C THR A 95 0.83 18.63 12.46
N GLU A 96 -0.43 18.34 12.11
CA GLU A 96 -1.41 17.78 13.03
C GLU A 96 -2.30 16.74 12.34
N SER A 97 -2.40 15.56 12.93
CA SER A 97 -3.29 14.48 12.48
C SER A 97 -3.99 13.81 13.66
N TRP A 98 -5.11 13.17 13.38
CA TRP A 98 -5.77 12.26 14.30
C TRP A 98 -5.68 10.84 13.79
N VAL A 99 -5.42 9.91 14.71
CA VAL A 99 -5.58 8.48 14.49
C VAL A 99 -6.61 7.96 15.49
N ALA A 100 -7.67 7.34 14.99
CA ALA A 100 -8.73 6.75 15.79
C ALA A 100 -8.72 5.22 15.61
N ILE A 101 -8.39 4.50 16.68
CA ILE A 101 -8.49 3.04 16.73
C ILE A 101 -9.90 2.66 17.17
N ARG A 102 -10.59 1.90 16.31
CA ARG A 102 -11.95 1.39 16.54
C ARG A 102 -11.92 -0.12 16.68
N GLY A 103 -12.65 -0.64 17.65
CA GLY A 103 -12.72 -2.06 17.96
C GLY A 103 -13.70 -2.80 17.05
N ALA A 104 -13.17 -3.74 16.26
CA ALA A 104 -13.93 -4.62 15.38
C ALA A 104 -13.84 -6.09 15.81
N ARG A 105 -14.80 -6.92 15.39
CA ARG A 105 -14.70 -8.37 15.60
C ARG A 105 -13.56 -8.93 14.73
N GLY A 106 -12.67 -9.72 15.32
CA GLY A 106 -11.58 -10.39 14.60
C GLY A 106 -10.26 -10.34 15.37
N SER A 107 -9.18 -10.79 14.72
CA SER A 107 -7.83 -10.89 15.30
C SER A 107 -6.75 -10.20 14.47
N ARG A 108 -7.12 -9.33 13.53
CA ARG A 108 -6.20 -8.59 12.66
C ARG A 108 -6.68 -7.15 12.51
N VAL A 109 -5.84 -6.29 11.94
CA VAL A 109 -6.25 -4.97 11.43
C VAL A 109 -7.05 -5.18 10.14
N MET A 110 -8.22 -4.55 10.03
CA MET A 110 -9.21 -4.92 9.01
C MET A 110 -9.45 -3.85 7.96
N ARG A 111 -9.56 -2.59 8.38
CA ARG A 111 -9.90 -1.48 7.49
C ARG A 111 -9.24 -0.20 7.96
N GLY A 112 -8.76 0.59 7.01
CA GLY A 112 -8.31 1.95 7.21
C GLY A 112 -9.16 2.94 6.41
N GLN A 113 -9.11 4.20 6.82
CA GLN A 113 -9.55 5.32 6.01
C GLN A 113 -8.89 6.63 6.47
N ALA A 114 -8.15 7.28 5.59
CA ALA A 114 -7.67 8.64 5.73
C ALA A 114 -8.66 9.66 5.11
N ILE A 115 -8.86 10.79 5.80
CA ILE A 115 -9.78 11.87 5.38
C ILE A 115 -9.11 13.22 5.63
N GLY A 116 -9.09 14.08 4.61
CA GLY A 116 -8.67 15.47 4.73
C GLY A 116 -9.68 16.32 5.52
N SER A 117 -9.20 17.11 6.46
CA SER A 117 -9.98 18.05 7.30
C SER A 117 -9.12 19.27 7.69
N VAL A 118 -9.40 19.91 8.84
CA VAL A 118 -8.43 20.79 9.52
C VAL A 118 -7.31 19.89 10.09
N GLY A 119 -6.41 19.44 9.20
CA GLY A 119 -5.48 18.33 9.44
C GLY A 119 -5.91 17.05 8.71
N ALA A 120 -5.47 15.89 9.20
CA ALA A 120 -5.92 14.58 8.71
C ALA A 120 -6.62 13.80 9.80
N VAL A 121 -7.65 13.03 9.44
CA VAL A 121 -8.25 12.02 10.32
C VAL A 121 -8.05 10.65 9.70
N ILE A 122 -7.45 9.74 10.46
CA ILE A 122 -7.25 8.34 10.07
C ILE A 122 -8.07 7.49 11.01
N ASN A 123 -9.04 6.76 10.46
CA ASN A 123 -9.79 5.75 11.19
C ASN A 123 -9.23 4.37 10.86
N VAL A 124 -8.96 3.55 11.88
CA VAL A 124 -8.48 2.18 11.68
C VAL A 124 -9.26 1.20 12.56
N ASP A 125 -9.78 0.15 11.93
CA ASP A 125 -10.53 -0.92 12.57
C ASP A 125 -9.57 -2.04 12.97
N VAL A 126 -9.41 -2.24 14.29
CA VAL A 126 -8.53 -3.26 14.87
C VAL A 126 -9.39 -4.35 15.52
N GLY A 127 -9.08 -5.61 15.18
CA GLY A 127 -9.70 -6.77 15.79
C GLY A 127 -9.51 -6.79 17.31
N LEU A 128 -10.59 -7.00 18.06
CA LEU A 128 -10.54 -7.07 19.52
C LEU A 128 -9.62 -8.21 20.04
N ALA A 129 -9.40 -9.26 19.24
CA ALA A 129 -8.50 -10.37 19.54
C ALA A 129 -7.16 -10.27 18.78
N ALA A 130 -6.79 -9.09 18.28
CA ALA A 130 -5.49 -8.90 17.63
C ALA A 130 -4.34 -9.10 18.63
N THR A 131 -3.19 -9.51 18.10
CA THR A 131 -1.96 -9.75 18.87
C THR A 131 -0.87 -8.77 18.44
N PRO A 132 0.22 -8.63 19.21
CA PRO A 132 1.36 -7.80 18.79
C PRO A 132 1.94 -8.21 17.44
N GLU A 133 1.95 -9.51 17.13
CA GLU A 133 2.39 -10.06 15.84
C GLU A 133 1.45 -9.60 14.71
N ALA A 134 0.14 -9.62 14.94
CA ALA A 134 -0.83 -9.12 13.96
C ALA A 134 -0.64 -7.62 13.65
N LEU A 135 -0.19 -6.82 14.62
CA LEU A 135 0.18 -5.42 14.42
C LEU A 135 1.56 -5.25 13.76
N ALA A 136 2.50 -6.16 13.99
CA ALA A 136 3.81 -6.14 13.33
C ALA A 136 3.70 -6.47 11.84
N ASP A 137 2.81 -7.40 11.49
CA ASP A 137 2.53 -7.79 10.11
C ASP A 137 1.61 -6.80 9.36
N ASP A 138 1.00 -5.86 10.08
CA ASP A 138 0.07 -4.88 9.51
C ASP A 138 0.74 -3.95 8.49
N TRP A 139 -0.03 -3.63 7.46
CA TRP A 139 0.30 -2.65 6.43
C TRP A 139 -0.72 -1.51 6.36
N ILE A 140 -1.92 -1.70 6.91
CA ILE A 140 -3.07 -0.81 6.71
C ILE A 140 -2.78 0.56 7.31
N LEU A 141 -2.25 0.64 8.53
CA LEU A 141 -2.02 1.95 9.14
C LEU A 141 -0.92 2.74 8.40
N VAL A 142 0.12 2.06 7.90
CA VAL A 142 1.15 2.71 7.08
C VAL A 142 0.54 3.22 5.77
N HIS A 143 -0.30 2.42 5.10
CA HIS A 143 -1.04 2.84 3.90
C HIS A 143 -1.87 4.10 4.15
N GLU A 144 -2.66 4.14 5.23
CA GLU A 144 -3.47 5.31 5.55
C GLU A 144 -2.65 6.55 5.94
N LEU A 145 -1.51 6.36 6.61
CA LEU A 145 -0.61 7.46 6.93
C LEU A 145 0.09 8.03 5.69
N ILE A 146 0.29 7.24 4.63
CA ILE A 146 0.86 7.73 3.37
C ILE A 146 -0.12 8.63 2.62
N HIS A 147 -1.42 8.34 2.66
CA HIS A 147 -2.45 9.20 2.07
C HIS A 147 -2.35 10.65 2.57
N VAL A 148 -1.92 10.86 3.81
CA VAL A 148 -1.70 12.18 4.40
C VAL A 148 -0.70 13.03 3.61
N ALA A 149 0.26 12.39 2.94
CA ALA A 149 1.35 13.02 2.22
C ALA A 149 1.03 13.44 0.77
N PHE A 150 -0.21 13.25 0.32
CA PHE A 150 -0.61 13.56 -1.05
C PHE A 150 -1.93 14.35 -1.04
N PRO A 151 -2.13 15.30 -1.97
CA PRO A 151 -3.34 16.12 -1.96
C PRO A 151 -4.57 15.31 -2.36
N SER A 152 -5.72 15.70 -1.80
CA SER A 152 -7.00 15.09 -2.16
C SER A 152 -7.27 15.31 -3.65
N MET A 153 -7.45 14.26 -4.44
CA MET A 153 -7.70 14.40 -5.87
C MET A 153 -9.18 14.36 -6.21
N ALA A 154 -9.51 14.82 -7.41
CA ALA A 154 -10.82 14.54 -7.99
C ALA A 154 -11.03 13.02 -8.13
N ARG A 155 -12.27 12.55 -7.97
CA ARG A 155 -12.63 11.12 -8.03
C ARG A 155 -12.02 10.35 -9.20
N ARG A 156 -11.92 10.96 -10.37
CA ARG A 156 -11.32 10.34 -11.56
C ARG A 156 -9.83 10.02 -11.40
N HIS A 157 -9.11 10.71 -10.52
CA HIS A 157 -7.68 10.48 -10.27
C HIS A 157 -7.42 9.74 -8.94
N HIS A 158 -8.43 9.21 -8.24
CA HIS A 158 -8.22 8.45 -6.99
C HIS A 158 -7.27 7.26 -7.17
N TRP A 159 -7.12 6.74 -8.39
CA TRP A 159 -6.12 5.71 -8.70
C TRP A 159 -4.70 6.13 -8.35
N LEU A 160 -4.40 7.43 -8.42
CA LEU A 160 -3.08 7.95 -8.10
C LEU A 160 -2.87 7.97 -6.58
N GLU A 161 -3.87 8.41 -5.80
CA GLU A 161 -3.83 8.38 -4.33
C GLU A 161 -3.68 6.95 -3.81
N GLU A 162 -4.57 6.04 -4.23
CA GLU A 162 -4.58 4.67 -3.73
C GLU A 162 -3.39 3.85 -4.22
N GLY A 163 -3.04 3.97 -5.50
CA GLY A 163 -1.89 3.25 -6.04
C GLY A 163 -0.56 3.74 -5.50
N LEU A 164 -0.41 5.05 -5.26
CA LEU A 164 0.75 5.59 -4.56
C LEU A 164 0.86 5.00 -3.17
N SER A 165 -0.24 4.94 -2.41
CA SER A 165 -0.23 4.36 -1.07
C SER A 165 0.14 2.86 -1.09
N VAL A 166 -0.34 2.09 -2.07
CA VAL A 166 0.06 0.67 -2.26
C VAL A 166 1.57 0.54 -2.54
N TYR A 167 2.11 1.36 -3.45
CA TYR A 167 3.53 1.28 -3.80
C TYR A 167 4.44 1.76 -2.65
N VAL A 168 4.16 2.95 -2.13
CA VAL A 168 4.99 3.61 -1.12
C VAL A 168 4.94 2.87 0.21
N GLU A 169 3.82 2.25 0.59
CA GLU A 169 3.72 1.44 1.83
C GLU A 169 4.78 0.34 1.85
N SER A 170 4.82 -0.45 0.78
CA SER A 170 5.74 -1.58 0.67
C SER A 170 7.20 -1.11 0.61
N ILE A 171 7.49 -0.08 -0.18
CA ILE A 171 8.84 0.48 -0.29
C ILE A 171 9.30 1.12 1.02
N ALA A 172 8.45 1.89 1.70
CA ALA A 172 8.79 2.56 2.95
C ALA A 172 9.08 1.55 4.07
N ARG A 173 8.26 0.50 4.20
CA ARG A 173 8.51 -0.57 5.20
C ARG A 173 9.78 -1.35 4.89
N ALA A 174 10.09 -1.59 3.62
CA ALA A 174 11.35 -2.23 3.24
C ALA A 174 12.56 -1.33 3.53
N ASN A 175 12.46 -0.03 3.22
CA ASN A 175 13.48 0.96 3.54
C ASN A 175 13.69 1.11 5.06
N ALA A 176 12.66 0.87 5.88
CA ALA A 176 12.73 0.84 7.33
C ALA A 176 13.23 -0.51 7.90
N GLY A 177 13.46 -1.53 7.05
CA GLY A 177 13.89 -2.86 7.48
C GLY A 177 12.78 -3.70 8.14
N VAL A 178 11.52 -3.29 8.02
CA VAL A 178 10.35 -3.97 8.61
C VAL A 178 9.75 -5.00 7.65
N LEU A 179 9.86 -4.76 6.34
CA LEU A 179 9.39 -5.67 5.29
C LEU A 179 10.60 -6.21 4.50
N SER A 180 10.65 -7.51 4.24
CA SER A 180 11.74 -8.10 3.45
C SER A 180 11.63 -7.73 1.97
N GLU A 181 12.77 -7.72 1.28
CA GLU A 181 12.81 -7.55 -0.18
C GLU A 181 11.95 -8.60 -0.89
N ASP A 182 12.07 -9.88 -0.50
CA ASP A 182 11.24 -10.97 -1.04
C ASP A 182 9.74 -10.71 -0.89
N ALA A 183 9.29 -10.14 0.23
CA ALA A 183 7.88 -9.86 0.47
C ALA A 183 7.37 -8.72 -0.43
N VAL A 184 8.16 -7.66 -0.62
CA VAL A 184 7.85 -6.58 -1.58
C VAL A 184 7.67 -7.15 -2.98
N TRP A 185 8.66 -7.90 -3.46
CA TRP A 185 8.63 -8.43 -4.82
C TRP A 185 7.57 -9.50 -5.02
N THR A 186 7.27 -10.31 -4.00
CA THR A 186 6.12 -11.24 -4.03
C THR A 186 4.82 -10.47 -4.21
N GLY A 187 4.61 -9.41 -3.43
CA GLY A 187 3.42 -8.56 -3.54
C GLY A 187 3.29 -7.91 -4.91
N PHE A 188 4.39 -7.40 -5.47
CA PHE A 188 4.37 -6.73 -6.78
C PHE A 188 4.15 -7.71 -7.93
N LEU A 189 4.81 -8.88 -7.93
CA LEU A 189 4.63 -9.93 -8.94
C LEU A 189 3.20 -10.49 -8.93
N ASP A 190 2.62 -10.69 -7.75
CA ASP A 190 1.25 -11.23 -7.62
C ASP A 190 0.19 -10.15 -7.91
N GLY A 191 0.45 -8.89 -7.51
CA GLY A 191 -0.53 -7.80 -7.52
C GLY A 191 -0.56 -6.97 -8.80
N MET A 192 0.59 -6.49 -9.31
CA MET A 192 0.61 -5.56 -10.44
C MET A 192 0.00 -6.10 -11.75
N PRO A 193 0.01 -7.42 -12.06
CA PRO A 193 -0.76 -7.95 -13.17
C PRO A 193 -2.27 -7.65 -13.10
N LEU A 194 -2.83 -7.49 -11.89
CA LEU A 194 -4.23 -7.11 -11.68
C LEU A 194 -4.53 -5.66 -12.10
N GLY A 195 -3.48 -4.83 -12.19
CA GLY A 195 -3.54 -3.43 -12.62
C GLY A 195 -3.55 -3.22 -14.14
N LEU A 196 -3.20 -4.26 -14.91
CA LEU A 196 -3.11 -4.16 -16.36
C LEU A 196 -4.47 -3.88 -17.02
N PRO A 197 -4.49 -3.14 -18.14
CA PRO A 197 -5.71 -2.89 -18.86
C PRO A 197 -6.31 -4.19 -19.42
N ARG A 198 -7.64 -4.20 -19.54
CA ARG A 198 -8.43 -5.26 -20.18
C ARG A 198 -9.17 -4.66 -21.38
N ALA A 199 -9.71 -5.53 -22.23
CA ALA A 199 -10.54 -5.12 -23.35
C ALA A 199 -11.68 -4.18 -22.89
N GLY A 200 -11.75 -2.99 -23.49
CA GLY A 200 -12.75 -1.97 -23.19
C GLY A 200 -12.33 -0.89 -22.18
N ASP A 201 -11.18 -1.03 -21.54
CA ASP A 201 -10.63 0.01 -20.66
C ASP A 201 -10.23 1.26 -21.46
N LYS A 202 -10.22 2.41 -20.78
CA LYS A 202 -9.98 3.74 -21.38
C LYS A 202 -8.92 4.54 -20.65
N GLY A 203 -7.95 3.86 -20.04
CA GLY A 203 -6.96 4.48 -19.16
C GLY A 203 -7.43 4.63 -17.72
N LEU A 204 -6.51 5.02 -16.84
CA LEU A 204 -6.71 5.03 -15.40
C LEU A 204 -7.78 6.05 -14.94
N ASP A 205 -7.90 7.20 -15.62
CA ASP A 205 -8.90 8.23 -15.29
C ASP A 205 -10.34 7.77 -15.56
N TYR A 206 -10.51 6.77 -16.43
CA TYR A 206 -11.81 6.35 -16.96
C TYR A 206 -12.15 4.90 -16.63
N THR A 207 -11.33 4.22 -15.81
CA THR A 207 -11.50 2.80 -15.48
C THR A 207 -11.44 2.57 -13.95
N PRO A 208 -12.45 2.99 -13.17
CA PRO A 208 -12.43 2.97 -11.70
C PRO A 208 -12.74 1.57 -11.12
N THR A 209 -12.03 0.56 -11.59
CA THR A 209 -12.08 -0.81 -11.05
C THR A 209 -11.02 -0.97 -9.97
N TRP A 210 -11.26 -1.83 -8.98
CA TRP A 210 -10.31 -2.09 -7.89
C TRP A 210 -8.87 -2.34 -8.40
N GLY A 211 -8.70 -3.21 -9.39
CA GLY A 211 -7.36 -3.49 -9.95
C GLY A 211 -6.66 -2.24 -10.50
N ARG A 212 -7.39 -1.32 -11.15
CA ARG A 212 -6.81 -0.15 -11.84
C ARG A 212 -6.54 0.97 -10.86
N THR A 213 -7.42 1.11 -9.87
CA THR A 213 -7.25 2.06 -8.77
C THR A 213 -6.03 1.71 -7.93
N TYR A 214 -5.89 0.46 -7.48
CA TYR A 214 -4.81 0.08 -6.56
C TYR A 214 -3.56 -0.36 -7.32
N TRP A 215 -3.66 -1.43 -8.12
CA TRP A 215 -2.49 -2.01 -8.78
C TRP A 215 -2.07 -1.28 -10.06
N GLY A 216 -3.00 -0.63 -10.76
CA GLY A 216 -2.68 0.23 -11.91
C GLY A 216 -1.93 1.49 -11.49
N GLY A 217 -2.38 2.14 -10.40
CA GLY A 217 -1.65 3.26 -9.81
C GLY A 217 -0.31 2.85 -9.16
N ALA A 218 -0.24 1.67 -8.51
CA ALA A 218 1.02 1.16 -7.99
C ALA A 218 2.04 0.88 -9.11
N LEU A 219 1.58 0.34 -10.24
CA LEU A 219 2.41 0.15 -11.42
C LEU A 219 2.89 1.49 -12.00
N PHE A 220 2.03 2.51 -12.07
CA PHE A 220 2.44 3.88 -12.42
C PHE A 220 3.58 4.37 -11.51
N CYS A 221 3.47 4.17 -10.19
CA CYS A 221 4.50 4.59 -9.25
C CYS A 221 5.82 3.82 -9.40
N LEU A 222 5.77 2.50 -9.66
CA LEU A 222 6.98 1.71 -9.94
C LEU A 222 7.67 2.19 -11.22
N LEU A 223 6.91 2.37 -12.31
CA LEU A 223 7.44 2.89 -13.57
C LEU A 223 8.03 4.29 -13.39
N ALA A 224 7.38 5.13 -12.58
CA ALA A 224 7.88 6.47 -12.27
C ALA A 224 9.20 6.43 -11.49
N ASP A 225 9.31 5.61 -10.43
CA ASP A 225 10.56 5.52 -9.65
C ASP A 225 11.71 4.96 -10.49
N ILE A 226 11.44 3.96 -11.34
CA ILE A 226 12.43 3.43 -12.30
C ILE A 226 12.83 4.52 -13.30
N GLY A 227 11.87 5.14 -13.98
CA GLY A 227 12.13 6.15 -15.01
C GLY A 227 12.89 7.37 -14.47
N ILE A 228 12.54 7.83 -13.25
CA ILE A 228 13.26 8.93 -12.59
C ILE A 228 14.71 8.52 -12.33
N ARG A 229 14.95 7.30 -11.82
CA ARG A 229 16.32 6.82 -11.56
C ARG A 229 17.11 6.67 -12.85
N GLU A 230 16.51 6.18 -13.93
CA GLU A 230 17.18 6.05 -15.22
C GLU A 230 17.57 7.41 -15.80
N GLN A 231 16.62 8.33 -15.89
CA GLN A 231 16.84 9.64 -16.51
C GLN A 231 17.70 10.59 -15.65
N SER A 232 17.72 10.40 -14.33
CA SER A 232 18.58 11.16 -13.40
C SER A 232 19.90 10.44 -13.07
N HIS A 233 20.21 9.31 -13.71
CA HIS A 233 21.38 8.48 -13.39
C HIS A 233 21.50 8.11 -11.91
N GLY A 234 20.36 7.81 -11.28
CA GLY A 234 20.24 7.39 -9.88
C GLY A 234 20.35 8.53 -8.87
N GLN A 235 20.41 9.80 -9.31
CA GLN A 235 20.53 10.95 -8.41
C GLN A 235 19.20 11.35 -7.78
N LYS A 236 18.07 10.98 -8.40
CA LYS A 236 16.72 11.29 -7.97
C LYS A 236 15.86 10.03 -7.98
N THR A 237 14.78 10.07 -7.20
CA THR A 237 13.82 8.99 -6.99
C THR A 237 12.40 9.53 -6.92
N LEU A 238 11.39 8.66 -6.97
CA LEU A 238 10.00 9.06 -6.71
C LEU A 238 9.84 9.72 -5.33
N ARG A 239 10.59 9.25 -4.33
CA ARG A 239 10.62 9.87 -2.99
C ARG A 239 11.02 11.35 -3.03
N ASP A 240 11.97 11.75 -3.88
CA ASP A 240 12.35 13.16 -4.02
C ASP A 240 11.20 14.01 -4.58
N ALA A 241 10.50 13.49 -5.59
CA ALA A 241 9.31 14.13 -6.13
C ALA A 241 8.20 14.29 -5.07
N LEU A 242 7.90 13.23 -4.33
CA LEU A 242 6.85 13.24 -3.30
C LEU A 242 7.19 14.19 -2.14
N ARG A 243 8.45 14.24 -1.71
CA ARG A 243 8.92 15.20 -0.70
C ARG A 243 8.77 16.65 -1.19
N ALA A 244 9.05 16.91 -2.45
CA ALA A 244 8.87 18.25 -3.03
C ALA A 244 7.40 18.67 -3.11
N ILE A 245 6.49 17.75 -3.42
CA ILE A 245 5.04 17.98 -3.42
C ILE A 245 4.57 18.40 -2.02
N VAL A 246 4.98 17.66 -0.98
CA VAL A 246 4.70 18.00 0.42
C VAL A 246 5.29 19.37 0.78
N ALA A 247 6.55 19.64 0.41
CA ALA A 247 7.22 20.91 0.68
C ALA A 247 6.55 22.11 -0.03
N ALA A 248 5.93 21.89 -1.18
CA ALA A 248 5.10 22.87 -1.88
C ALA A 248 3.71 23.09 -1.22
N GLY A 249 3.44 22.39 -0.11
CA GLY A 249 2.21 22.50 0.66
C GLY A 249 1.05 21.68 0.11
N TYR A 250 1.30 20.72 -0.78
CA TYR A 250 0.29 19.77 -1.27
C TYR A 250 0.32 18.50 -0.42
N ASN A 251 -0.75 18.33 0.36
CA ASN A 251 -1.00 17.20 1.23
C ASN A 251 -2.52 17.04 1.38
N MET A 252 -2.97 16.03 2.12
CA MET A 252 -4.39 15.64 2.14
C MET A 252 -5.34 16.76 2.62
N THR A 253 -4.85 17.81 3.28
CA THR A 253 -5.67 18.92 3.79
C THR A 253 -6.19 19.86 2.70
N ARG A 254 -5.77 19.70 1.44
CA ARG A 254 -6.20 20.53 0.33
C ARG A 254 -6.39 19.73 -0.97
N PRO A 255 -7.26 20.20 -1.88
CA PRO A 255 -7.36 19.61 -3.20
C PRO A 255 -6.12 19.90 -4.06
N GLY A 256 -5.81 18.96 -4.94
CA GLY A 256 -4.75 19.09 -5.96
C GLY A 256 -5.28 18.97 -7.37
N ASP A 257 -4.75 19.78 -8.28
CA ASP A 257 -4.84 19.49 -9.72
C ASP A 257 -3.73 18.50 -10.09
N VAL A 258 -4.09 17.38 -10.72
CA VAL A 258 -3.16 16.27 -10.97
C VAL A 258 -1.92 16.73 -11.75
N ARG A 259 -2.10 17.54 -12.80
CA ARG A 259 -1.00 18.00 -13.64
C ARG A 259 -0.09 18.94 -12.88
N THR A 260 -0.68 19.87 -12.14
CA THR A 260 0.07 20.79 -11.27
C THR A 260 0.91 20.04 -10.23
N VAL A 261 0.33 19.02 -9.60
CA VAL A 261 1.02 18.22 -8.56
C VAL A 261 2.14 17.37 -9.16
N LEU A 262 1.91 16.70 -10.29
CA LEU A 262 2.96 15.92 -10.96
C LEU A 262 4.08 16.82 -11.51
N ALA A 263 3.76 18.01 -12.02
CA ALA A 263 4.74 18.98 -12.49
C ALA A 263 5.72 19.43 -11.40
N ILE A 264 5.27 19.54 -10.14
CA ILE A 264 6.15 19.85 -9.00
C ILE A 264 7.16 18.72 -8.79
N GLY A 265 6.71 17.47 -8.89
CA GLY A 265 7.58 16.30 -8.79
C GLY A 265 8.62 16.25 -9.91
N ASP A 266 8.20 16.49 -11.15
CA ASP A 266 9.08 16.55 -12.32
C ASP A 266 10.10 17.69 -12.18
N GLN A 267 9.66 18.89 -11.76
CA GLN A 267 10.56 20.02 -11.51
C GLN A 267 11.63 19.68 -10.44
N ALA A 268 11.26 18.97 -9.38
CA ALA A 268 12.18 18.63 -8.29
C ALA A 268 13.18 17.53 -8.65
N THR A 269 12.80 16.64 -9.57
CA THR A 269 13.65 15.56 -10.08
C THR A 269 14.46 15.97 -11.30
N GLY A 270 14.06 17.06 -11.98
CA GLY A 270 14.73 17.58 -13.18
C GLY A 270 14.43 16.77 -14.45
N VAL A 271 13.42 15.90 -14.42
CA VAL A 271 12.99 15.02 -15.52
C VAL A 271 11.47 15.10 -15.66
N THR A 272 10.89 14.63 -16.77
CA THR A 272 9.45 14.76 -17.10
C THR A 272 8.63 13.49 -16.88
N VAL A 273 9.21 12.52 -16.17
CA VAL A 273 8.70 11.15 -16.07
C VAL A 273 7.26 11.08 -15.56
N LEU A 274 6.87 11.89 -14.56
CA LEU A 274 5.54 11.79 -13.96
C LEU A 274 4.45 12.29 -14.91
N LEU A 275 4.67 13.43 -15.55
CA LEU A 275 3.72 13.95 -16.54
C LEU A 275 3.68 13.08 -17.79
N ASP A 276 4.82 12.62 -18.29
CA ASP A 276 4.88 11.77 -19.48
C ASP A 276 4.13 10.44 -19.25
N LEU A 277 4.35 9.78 -18.11
CA LEU A 277 3.60 8.58 -17.73
C LEU A 277 2.11 8.87 -17.53
N TYR A 278 1.77 10.02 -16.97
CA TYR A 278 0.36 10.38 -16.81
C TYR A 278 -0.30 10.54 -18.18
N GLU A 279 0.33 11.23 -19.13
CA GLU A 279 -0.20 11.35 -20.50
C GLU A 279 -0.37 9.98 -21.17
N GLU A 280 0.57 9.06 -20.96
CA GLU A 280 0.49 7.72 -21.53
C GLU A 280 -0.65 6.87 -20.95
N MET A 281 -0.89 6.97 -19.64
CA MET A 281 -1.72 6.01 -18.89
C MET A 281 -3.12 6.53 -18.53
N HIS A 282 -3.34 7.85 -18.50
CA HIS A 282 -4.57 8.42 -17.93
C HIS A 282 -5.81 8.16 -18.80
N ASN A 283 -5.72 8.35 -20.11
CA ASN A 283 -6.89 8.35 -21.03
C ASN A 283 -6.89 7.22 -22.06
N GLN A 284 -5.92 6.32 -21.99
CA GLN A 284 -5.83 5.16 -22.86
C GLN A 284 -5.20 3.98 -22.12
N PRO A 285 -5.52 2.73 -22.50
CA PRO A 285 -4.78 1.56 -22.05
C PRO A 285 -3.29 1.70 -22.37
N SER A 286 -2.42 1.67 -21.36
CA SER A 286 -0.98 1.63 -21.62
C SER A 286 -0.62 0.34 -22.38
N PRO A 287 0.23 0.42 -23.42
CA PRO A 287 0.69 -0.75 -24.17
C PRO A 287 1.71 -1.60 -23.39
N ALA A 288 2.17 -1.15 -22.22
CA ALA A 288 3.22 -1.81 -21.46
C ALA A 288 2.85 -3.26 -21.10
N THR A 289 3.73 -4.19 -21.46
CA THR A 289 3.68 -5.57 -20.99
C THR A 289 4.51 -5.72 -19.73
N ILE A 290 3.92 -6.26 -18.66
CA ILE A 290 4.60 -6.36 -17.38
C ILE A 290 5.78 -7.37 -17.38
N ASP A 291 5.78 -8.30 -18.35
CA ASP A 291 6.80 -9.35 -18.44
C ASP A 291 8.20 -8.78 -18.73
N SER A 292 8.30 -7.78 -19.62
CA SER A 292 9.59 -7.13 -19.91
C SER A 292 10.11 -6.36 -18.70
N LEU A 293 9.22 -5.70 -17.96
CA LEU A 293 9.58 -5.01 -16.71
C LEU A 293 10.20 -5.97 -15.69
N TRP A 294 9.60 -7.16 -15.49
CA TRP A 294 10.13 -8.17 -14.58
C TRP A 294 11.46 -8.75 -15.05
N SER A 295 11.59 -9.01 -16.36
CA SER A 295 12.84 -9.46 -16.96
C SER A 295 13.96 -8.42 -16.81
N ASP A 296 13.66 -7.13 -17.02
CA ASP A 296 14.64 -6.05 -16.95
C ASP A 296 15.10 -5.80 -15.51
N LEU A 297 14.19 -5.86 -14.54
CA LEU A 297 14.53 -5.83 -13.11
C LEU A 297 15.26 -7.10 -12.66
N GLY A 298 15.15 -8.20 -13.41
CA GLY A 298 15.71 -9.50 -13.06
C GLY A 298 15.02 -10.10 -11.85
N VAL A 299 13.69 -10.04 -11.79
CA VAL A 299 12.90 -10.60 -10.68
C VAL A 299 11.86 -11.57 -11.22
N ALA A 300 11.78 -12.75 -10.62
CA ALA A 300 10.82 -13.78 -11.00
C ALA A 300 10.38 -14.59 -9.77
N LYS A 301 9.30 -15.35 -9.91
CA LYS A 301 8.83 -16.29 -8.90
C LYS A 301 8.91 -17.72 -9.44
N LEU A 302 9.65 -18.58 -8.77
CA LEU A 302 9.82 -20.01 -9.11
C LEU A 302 9.52 -20.85 -7.87
N ASP A 303 8.59 -21.80 -8.00
CA ASP A 303 8.13 -22.68 -6.90
C ASP A 303 7.77 -21.92 -5.61
N GLY A 304 7.13 -20.76 -5.77
CA GLY A 304 6.70 -19.90 -4.67
C GLY A 304 7.81 -19.06 -4.02
N LYS A 305 9.04 -19.12 -4.53
CA LYS A 305 10.18 -18.33 -4.04
C LYS A 305 10.58 -17.26 -5.05
N ILE A 306 11.07 -16.13 -4.55
CA ILE A 306 11.62 -15.08 -5.41
C ILE A 306 13.02 -15.48 -5.85
N ILE A 307 13.29 -15.28 -7.14
CA ILE A 307 14.59 -15.46 -7.77
C ILE A 307 15.03 -14.12 -8.36
N TYR A 308 16.29 -13.79 -8.15
CA TYR A 308 16.92 -12.58 -8.64
C TYR A 308 18.00 -12.91 -9.67
N ASP A 309 17.96 -12.27 -10.85
CA ASP A 309 19.09 -12.20 -11.77
C ASP A 309 19.81 -10.86 -11.58
N ASP A 310 21.01 -10.90 -11.00
CA ASP A 310 21.83 -9.70 -10.77
C ASP A 310 22.54 -9.18 -12.02
N ARG A 311 22.40 -9.88 -13.16
CA ARG A 311 22.92 -9.46 -14.47
C ARG A 311 21.86 -8.80 -15.33
N ALA A 312 20.60 -8.73 -14.87
CA ALA A 312 19.53 -8.09 -15.60
C ALA A 312 19.79 -6.57 -15.77
N PRO A 313 19.32 -5.96 -16.88
CA PRO A 313 19.61 -4.56 -17.22
C PRO A 313 19.39 -3.56 -16.07
N GLN A 314 18.30 -3.73 -15.32
CA GLN A 314 17.89 -2.85 -14.22
C GLN A 314 18.11 -3.48 -12.83
N ALA A 315 18.94 -4.52 -12.69
CA ALA A 315 19.20 -5.17 -11.40
C ALA A 315 19.73 -4.18 -10.32
N THR A 316 20.51 -3.17 -10.72
CA THR A 316 20.96 -2.11 -9.81
C THR A 316 19.81 -1.23 -9.32
N ILE A 317 18.84 -0.92 -10.19
CA ILE A 317 17.63 -0.19 -9.81
C ILE A 317 16.78 -1.06 -8.88
N ARG A 318 16.54 -2.34 -9.24
CA ARG A 318 15.81 -3.31 -8.39
C ARG A 318 16.30 -3.27 -6.94
N ARG A 319 17.61 -3.44 -6.74
CA ARG A 319 18.22 -3.40 -5.40
C ARG A 319 18.09 -2.03 -4.73
N ALA A 320 18.13 -0.94 -5.49
CA ALA A 320 18.05 0.42 -4.95
C ALA A 320 16.63 0.84 -4.54
N LEU A 321 15.58 0.13 -4.98
CA LEU A 321 14.19 0.40 -4.58
C LEU A 321 13.94 -0.01 -3.12
N THR A 322 14.39 -1.20 -2.73
CA THR A 322 14.08 -1.82 -1.43
C THR A 322 15.16 -1.61 -0.37
N ARG A 323 16.37 -1.17 -0.76
CA ARG A 323 17.46 -0.89 0.19
C ARG A 323 17.06 0.14 1.25
N PRO A 324 17.47 -0.05 2.52
CA PRO A 324 17.37 0.99 3.52
C PRO A 324 17.98 2.30 3.01
N ALA A 325 17.29 3.42 3.28
CA ALA A 325 17.90 4.71 3.03
C ALA A 325 19.17 4.81 3.87
N SER A 326 20.31 5.07 3.23
CA SER A 326 21.54 5.40 3.96
C SER A 326 21.23 6.58 4.88
N GLN A 327 21.49 6.42 6.18
CA GLN A 327 21.38 7.50 7.16
C GLN A 327 22.29 8.66 6.81
#